data_AF-A0A7S0YS77-F1
#
_entry.id   AF-A0A7S0YS77-F1
#
_cell.length_a   1.000
_cell.length_b   1.000
_cell.length_c   1.000
_cell.angle_alpha   90.00
_cell.angle_beta   90.00
_cell.angle_gamma   90.00
#
_symmetry.space_group_name_H-M   'P 1'
#
loop_
_entity.id
_entity.type
_entity.pdbx_description
1 polymer ?
#
loop_
_entity_poly.entity_id
_entity_poly.type
_entity_poly.pdbx_seq_one_letter_code
_entity_poly.pdbx_strand_id
1 'polypeptide(L)'
;ADDVAETVLLNILRGDVARLQRCTQVVTGSEGAIPRSKPFKYTYEKEIVMYAHFKRLDYFSTECIYSPHAYRGYAREFLKSLERSSPVAILDLIRGGERCAA
;
A
#
# COMPACT_ATOMS: atom_id res chain seq x y z
N ALA A 1 2.89 2.53 -3.42
CA ALA A 1 1.63 2.16 -4.09
C ALA A 1 1.15 0.80 -3.61
N ASP A 2 1.97 -0.25 -3.74
CA ASP A 2 1.68 -1.62 -3.33
C ASP A 2 1.09 -1.70 -1.90
N ASP A 3 1.75 -1.13 -0.89
CA ASP A 3 1.25 -1.08 0.50
C ASP A 3 -0.15 -0.45 0.66
N VAL A 4 -0.45 0.57 -0.14
CA VAL A 4 -1.74 1.25 -0.10
C VAL A 4 -2.81 0.37 -0.74
N ALA A 5 -2.49 -0.27 -1.87
CA ALA A 5 -3.37 -1.23 -2.51
C ALA A 5 -3.63 -2.45 -1.62
N GLU A 6 -2.60 -3.01 -0.98
CA GLU A 6 -2.74 -4.07 0.03
C GLU A 6 -3.69 -3.62 1.15
N THR A 7 -3.54 -2.40 1.64
CA THR A 7 -4.39 -1.87 2.72
C THR A 7 -5.85 -1.70 2.29
N VAL A 8 -6.10 -1.18 1.08
CA VAL A 8 -7.45 -1.05 0.52
C VAL A 8 -8.10 -2.42 0.38
N LEU A 9 -7.39 -3.39 -0.22
CA LEU A 9 -7.88 -4.74 -0.40
C LEU A 9 -8.18 -5.42 0.95
N LEU A 10 -7.28 -5.30 1.91
CA LEU A 10 -7.46 -5.86 3.25
C LEU A 10 -8.68 -5.28 3.96
N ASN A 11 -8.95 -3.98 3.82
CA ASN A 11 -10.14 -3.35 4.42
C ASN A 11 -11.42 -3.84 3.74
N ILE A 12 -11.41 -4.05 2.42
CA ILE A 12 -12.54 -4.65 1.69
C ILE A 12 -12.79 -6.08 2.17
N LEU A 13 -11.76 -6.92 2.21
CA LEU A 13 -11.88 -8.34 2.62
C LEU A 13 -12.34 -8.49 4.08
N ARG A 14 -12.02 -7.52 4.94
CA ARG A 14 -12.46 -7.49 6.36
C ARG A 14 -13.81 -6.81 6.56
N GLY A 15 -14.38 -6.16 5.55
CA GLY A 15 -15.59 -5.36 5.68
C GLY A 15 -15.41 -4.09 6.54
N ASP A 16 -14.18 -3.58 6.68
CA ASP A 16 -13.89 -2.40 7.50
C ASP A 16 -14.10 -1.10 6.70
N VAL A 17 -15.37 -0.73 6.55
CA VAL A 17 -15.81 0.45 5.78
C VAL A 17 -15.28 1.76 6.38
N ALA A 18 -15.26 1.87 7.71
CA ALA A 18 -14.80 3.08 8.41
C ALA A 18 -13.30 3.36 8.19
N ARG A 19 -12.48 2.32 8.02
CA ARG A 19 -11.08 2.49 7.62
C ARG A 19 -10.92 2.72 6.12
N LEU A 20 -11.74 2.09 5.29
CA LEU A 20 -11.69 2.27 3.83
C LEU A 20 -11.79 3.75 3.46
N GLN A 21 -12.70 4.49 4.10
CA GLN A 21 -12.92 5.93 3.86
C GLN A 21 -11.71 6.83 4.16
N ARG A 22 -10.76 6.39 4.99
CA ARG A 22 -9.62 7.23 5.41
C ARG A 22 -8.27 6.68 4.97
N CYS A 23 -8.20 5.41 4.60
CA CYS A 23 -6.92 4.74 4.33
C CYS A 23 -6.17 5.29 3.11
N THR A 24 -6.89 5.88 2.15
CA THR A 24 -6.33 6.46 0.92
C THR A 24 -5.94 7.94 1.06
N GLN A 25 -6.22 8.61 2.19
CA GLN A 25 -5.82 10.00 2.37
C GLN A 25 -4.28 10.15 2.35
N VAL A 26 -3.79 11.16 1.62
CA VAL A 26 -2.35 11.45 1.49
C VAL A 26 -1.79 11.99 2.81
N VAL A 27 -2.55 12.84 3.48
CA VAL A 27 -2.24 13.37 4.80
C VAL A 27 -3.33 12.90 5.75
N THR A 28 -2.93 12.34 6.88
CA THR A 28 -3.83 11.88 7.94
C THR A 28 -3.45 12.56 9.24
N GLY A 29 -4.42 12.88 10.08
CA GLY A 29 -4.18 13.50 11.39
C GLY A 29 -5.50 13.78 12.09
N SER A 30 -5.46 13.85 13.42
CA SER A 30 -6.57 14.29 14.27
C SER A 30 -6.06 15.35 15.21
N GLU A 31 -6.94 16.15 15.78
CA GLU A 31 -6.56 17.11 16.82
C GLU A 31 -5.78 16.40 17.94
N GLY A 32 -4.64 16.96 18.32
CA GLY A 32 -3.73 16.38 19.32
C GLY A 32 -2.77 15.29 18.80
N ALA A 33 -2.84 14.86 17.54
CA ALA A 33 -1.91 13.90 16.95
C ALA A 33 -1.05 14.53 15.84
N ILE A 34 0.22 14.11 15.75
CA ILE A 34 1.12 14.55 14.67
C ILE A 34 0.60 14.03 13.33
N PRO A 35 0.39 14.90 12.32
CA PRO A 35 -0.04 14.47 11.00
C PRO A 35 0.98 13.55 10.33
N ARG A 36 0.49 12.51 9.63
CA ARG A 36 1.31 11.61 8.83
C ARG A 36 1.04 11.84 7.34
N SER A 37 2.09 11.95 6.56
CA SER A 37 2.02 12.05 5.10
C SER A 37 2.49 10.76 4.43
N LYS A 38 1.97 10.48 3.23
CA LYS A 38 2.37 9.34 2.38
C LYS A 38 2.92 9.83 1.04
N PRO A 39 4.19 10.28 0.97
CA PRO A 39 4.76 10.82 -0.27
C PRO A 39 4.77 9.80 -1.42
N PHE A 40 5.03 8.52 -1.12
CA PHE A 40 5.09 7.43 -2.11
C PHE A 40 3.76 6.72 -2.34
N LYS A 41 2.62 7.40 -2.10
CA LYS A 41 1.29 6.81 -2.27
C LYS A 41 1.11 6.16 -3.65
N TYR A 42 1.56 6.82 -4.71
CA TYR A 42 1.39 6.37 -6.09
C TYR A 42 2.64 5.75 -6.72
N THR A 43 3.77 5.72 -6.00
CA THR A 43 5.04 5.14 -6.50
C THR A 43 5.08 3.64 -6.20
N TYR A 44 5.41 2.80 -7.18
CA TYR A 44 5.46 1.36 -7.00
C TYR A 44 6.69 0.94 -6.18
N GLU A 45 6.58 -0.15 -5.43
CA GLU A 45 7.70 -0.68 -4.64
C GLU A 45 8.93 -0.96 -5.51
N LYS A 46 8.72 -1.58 -6.68
CA LYS A 46 9.80 -1.85 -7.66
C LYS A 46 10.53 -0.57 -8.11
N GLU A 47 9.83 0.55 -8.22
CA GLU A 47 10.41 1.83 -8.63
C GLU A 47 11.22 2.44 -7.48
N ILE A 48 10.72 2.32 -6.24
CA ILE A 48 11.44 2.78 -5.04
C ILE A 48 12.74 1.98 -4.86
N VAL A 49 12.67 0.66 -4.99
CA VAL A 49 13.85 -0.23 -4.91
C VAL A 49 14.84 0.08 -6.03
N MET A 50 14.36 0.27 -7.27
CA MET A 50 15.20 0.65 -8.40
C MET A 50 15.89 2.01 -8.18
N TYR A 51 15.16 3.00 -7.64
CA TYR A 51 15.72 4.30 -7.30
C TYR A 51 16.79 4.22 -6.20
N ALA A 52 16.53 3.46 -5.14
CA ALA A 52 17.48 3.25 -4.05
C ALA A 52 18.77 2.58 -4.56
N HIS A 53 18.64 1.58 -5.44
CA HIS A 53 19.77 0.94 -6.09
C HIS A 53 20.57 1.91 -6.97
N PHE A 54 19.89 2.69 -7.83
CA PHE A 54 20.54 3.69 -8.69
C PHE A 54 21.29 4.75 -7.89
N LYS A 55 20.72 5.20 -6.76
CA LYS A 55 21.33 6.19 -5.87
C LYS A 55 22.33 5.59 -4.88
N ARG A 56 22.52 4.27 -4.87
CA ARG A 56 23.39 3.54 -3.93
C ARG A 56 23.08 3.90 -2.48
N LEU A 57 21.80 3.92 -2.14
CA LEU A 57 21.37 4.15 -0.76
C LEU A 57 21.59 2.89 0.05
N ASP A 58 22.10 3.03 1.28
CA ASP A 58 22.14 1.94 2.23
C ASP A 58 20.74 1.70 2.81
N TYR A 59 20.21 0.49 2.62
CA TYR A 59 18.93 0.05 3.17
C TYR A 59 18.98 -1.43 3.54
N PHE A 60 18.12 -1.84 4.49
CA PHE A 60 17.98 -3.23 4.89
C PHE A 60 16.85 -3.90 4.10
N SER A 61 17.14 -5.06 3.52
CA SER A 61 16.15 -5.91 2.83
C SER A 61 15.72 -7.12 3.66
N THR A 62 16.24 -7.27 4.89
CA THR A 62 15.91 -8.38 5.77
C THR A 62 14.47 -8.26 6.26
N GLU A 63 13.64 -9.23 5.91
CA GLU A 63 12.29 -9.33 6.44
C GLU A 63 12.28 -9.87 7.88
N CYS A 64 11.22 -9.54 8.63
CA CYS A 64 11.02 -10.06 9.98
C CYS A 64 10.74 -11.57 9.94
N ILE A 65 11.40 -12.36 10.80
CA ILE A 65 11.20 -13.82 10.88
C ILE A 65 9.76 -14.25 11.23
N TYR A 66 8.96 -13.33 11.78
CA TYR A 66 7.56 -13.57 12.14
C TYR A 66 6.56 -13.06 11.09
N SER A 67 7.01 -12.41 10.00
CA SER A 67 6.14 -11.94 8.91
C SER A 67 5.50 -13.05 8.04
N PRO A 68 6.09 -14.26 7.84
CA PRO A 68 5.62 -15.17 6.80
C PRO A 68 4.16 -15.61 6.92
N HIS A 69 3.64 -15.71 8.15
CA HIS A 69 2.26 -16.13 8.40
C HIS A 69 1.28 -14.96 8.51
N ALA A 70 1.71 -13.73 8.24
CA ALA A 70 0.84 -12.57 8.29
C ALA A 70 -0.19 -12.63 7.15
N TYR A 71 -1.46 -12.37 7.46
CA TYR A 71 -2.55 -12.36 6.47
C TYR A 71 -2.30 -11.41 5.28
N ARG A 72 -1.49 -10.37 5.48
CA ARG A 72 -1.07 -9.44 4.42
C ARG A 72 -0.29 -10.12 3.29
N GLY A 73 0.42 -11.22 3.56
CA GLY A 73 1.14 -12.00 2.54
C GLY A 73 0.21 -12.49 1.43
N TYR A 74 -0.98 -13.01 1.79
CA TYR A 74 -1.97 -13.46 0.80
C TYR A 74 -2.49 -12.32 -0.08
N ALA A 75 -2.75 -11.15 0.52
CA ALA A 75 -3.17 -9.96 -0.23
C ALA A 75 -2.07 -9.50 -1.21
N ARG A 76 -0.81 -9.54 -0.78
CA ARG A 76 0.35 -9.23 -1.61
C ARG A 76 0.47 -10.18 -2.80
N GLU A 77 0.42 -11.49 -2.56
CA GLU A 77 0.52 -12.51 -3.62
C GLU A 77 -0.60 -12.34 -4.65
N PHE A 78 -1.83 -12.10 -4.20
CA PHE A 78 -2.97 -11.83 -5.07
C PHE A 78 -2.73 -10.56 -5.91
N LEU A 79 -2.32 -9.44 -5.29
CA LEU A 79 -2.02 -8.21 -6.02
C LEU A 79 -0.88 -8.39 -7.03
N LYS A 80 0.15 -9.19 -6.71
CA LYS A 80 1.23 -9.51 -7.65
C LYS A 80 0.76 -10.38 -8.80
N SER A 81 -0.25 -11.22 -8.61
CA SER A 81 -0.90 -11.94 -9.71
C SER A 81 -1.72 -11.01 -10.61
N LEU A 82 -2.44 -10.04 -10.00
CA LEU A 82 -3.20 -9.03 -10.73
C LEU A 82 -2.30 -8.09 -11.52
N GLU A 83 -1.22 -7.58 -10.91
CA GLU A 83 -0.24 -6.70 -11.57
C GLU A 83 0.38 -7.37 -12.82
N ARG A 84 0.59 -8.69 -12.77
CA ARG A 84 1.08 -9.48 -13.92
C ARG A 84 0.08 -9.49 -15.08
N SER A 85 -1.22 -9.56 -14.80
CA SER A 85 -2.27 -9.51 -15.84
C SER A 85 -2.60 -8.09 -16.33
N SER A 86 -2.54 -7.11 -15.42
CA SER A 86 -2.85 -5.71 -15.70
C SER A 86 -1.92 -4.84 -14.87
N PRO A 87 -0.93 -4.19 -15.50
CA PRO A 87 0.02 -3.33 -14.78
C PRO A 87 -0.65 -2.15 -14.04
N VAL A 88 -1.84 -1.73 -14.48
CA VAL A 88 -2.57 -0.59 -13.90
C VAL A 88 -3.40 -0.98 -12.67
N ALA A 89 -3.58 -2.28 -12.42
CA ALA A 89 -4.48 -2.80 -11.37
C ALA A 89 -4.21 -2.21 -9.97
N ILE A 90 -2.93 -2.01 -9.60
CA ILE A 90 -2.56 -1.42 -8.31
C ILE A 90 -3.10 0.00 -8.18
N LEU A 91 -2.92 0.84 -9.20
CA LEU A 91 -3.41 2.22 -9.18
C LEU A 91 -4.92 2.29 -9.26
N ASP A 92 -5.55 1.43 -10.06
CA ASP A 92 -7.01 1.38 -10.16
C ASP A 92 -7.65 0.98 -8.84
N LEU A 93 -7.03 0.07 -8.09
CA LEU A 93 -7.50 -0.30 -6.75
C LEU A 93 -7.37 0.86 -5.75
N ILE A 94 -6.28 1.62 -5.80
CA ILE A 94 -6.12 2.85 -4.98
C ILE A 94 -7.20 3.88 -5.34
N ARG A 95 -7.41 4.15 -6.63
CA ARG A 95 -8.45 5.07 -7.13
C ARG A 95 -9.86 4.60 -6.75
N GLY A 96 -10.11 3.29 -6.80
CA GLY A 96 -11.35 2.70 -6.31
C GLY A 96 -11.57 2.99 -4.84
N GLY A 97 -10.54 2.79 -4.00
CA GLY A 97 -10.58 3.14 -2.58
C GLY A 97 -10.77 4.64 -2.31
N GLU A 98 -10.25 5.52 -3.14
CA GLU A 98 -10.49 6.98 -3.07
C GLU A 98 -11.95 7.33 -3.38
N ARG A 99 -12.57 6.66 -4.37
CA ARG A 99 -13.97 6.87 -4.70
C ARG A 99 -14.92 6.37 -3.62
N CYS A 100 -14.54 5.32 -2.88
CA CYS A 100 -15.30 4.85 -1.71
C CYS A 100 -15.18 5.78 -0.49
N ALA A 101 -14.19 6.67 -0.49
CA ALA A 101 -13.93 7.61 0.60
C ALA A 101 -14.63 8.97 0.44
N ALA A 102 -15.12 9.27 -0.78
CA ALA A 102 -15.95 10.43 -1.09
C ALA A 102 -17.42 10.12 -0.82
#